data_AF-A0A086LKD8-F1
#
_entry.id   AF-A0A086LKD8-F1
#
_cell.length_a   1.000
_cell.length_b   1.000
_cell.length_c   1.000
_cell.angle_alpha   90.00
_cell.angle_beta   90.00
_cell.angle_gamma   90.00
#
_symmetry.space_group_name_H-M   'P 1'
#
loop_
_entity.id
_entity.type
_entity.pdbx_description
1 polymer ?
#
loop_
_entity_poly.entity_id
_entity_poly.type
_entity_poly.pdbx_seq_one_letter_code
_entity_poly.pdbx_strand_id
1 'polypeptide(L)' 'MNASCAALWSLGSSRMATRAQFESSNEVGVFAKLTNSYCLVALGGSEHFYSTLEAELAPHIPVVHATVGGTRVIGRVCV' A
#
# COMPACT_ATOMS: atom_id res chain seq x y z
N MET A 1 27.97 -19.93 25.77
CA MET A 1 27.47 -18.53 25.80
C MET A 1 28.10 -17.72 24.67
N ASN A 2 27.72 -17.96 23.40
CA ASN A 2 28.17 -17.11 22.28
C ASN A 2 27.09 -17.05 21.18
N ALA A 3 25.94 -16.48 21.51
CA ALA A 3 24.83 -16.26 20.58
C ALA A 3 24.47 -14.78 20.45
N SER A 4 25.46 -13.88 20.41
CA SER A 4 25.22 -12.43 20.34
C SER A 4 25.69 -11.75 19.03
N CYS A 5 26.21 -12.50 18.05
CA CYS A 5 26.69 -11.90 16.79
C CYS A 5 25.62 -11.81 15.68
N ALA A 6 24.52 -12.57 15.76
CA ALA A 6 23.48 -12.59 14.71
C ALA A 6 22.46 -11.44 14.78
N ALA A 7 22.56 -10.53 15.76
CA ALA A 7 21.52 -9.52 16.03
C ALA A 7 21.81 -8.12 15.44
N LEU A 8 22.84 -7.95 14.61
CA LEU A 8 23.23 -6.62 14.08
C LEU A 8 22.99 -6.43 12.57
N TRP A 9 22.34 -7.36 11.87
CA TRP A 9 21.92 -7.15 10.47
C TRP A 9 20.45 -6.71 10.30
N SER A 10 19.63 -6.61 11.36
CA SER A 10 18.22 -6.25 11.15
C SER A 10 17.96 -4.74 10.94
N LEU A 11 18.99 -3.90 10.88
CA LEU A 11 18.85 -2.49 10.48
C LEU A 11 18.93 -2.37 8.96
N GLY A 12 17.91 -2.90 8.29
CA GLY A 12 17.81 -2.92 6.84
C GLY A 12 16.37 -2.97 6.40
N SER A 13 15.51 -2.12 6.98
CA SER A 13 14.20 -1.87 6.37
C SER A 13 14.43 -1.02 5.12
N SER A 14 14.79 -1.68 4.02
CA SER A 14 14.81 -1.11 2.67
C SER A 14 13.39 -0.90 2.18
N ARG A 15 12.61 -0.11 2.92
CA ARG A 15 11.20 0.15 2.65
C ARG A 15 11.11 1.42 1.81
N MET A 16 11.41 1.33 0.51
CA MET A 16 11.43 2.53 -0.34
C MET A 16 10.40 2.55 -1.46
N ALA A 17 10.02 1.40 -2.02
CA ALA A 17 8.94 1.33 -2.99
C ALA A 17 8.51 -0.11 -3.23
N THR A 18 7.27 -0.44 -2.88
CA THR A 18 6.64 -1.70 -3.27
C THR A 18 6.04 -1.54 -4.66
N ARG A 19 6.41 -2.41 -5.60
CA ARG A 19 5.79 -2.45 -6.93
C ARG A 19 4.45 -3.16 -6.81
N ALA A 20 3.38 -2.45 -7.10
CA ALA A 20 2.04 -3.01 -7.19
C ALA A 20 1.52 -2.88 -8.63
N GLN A 21 0.71 -3.85 -9.07
CA GLN A 21 0.05 -3.83 -10.37
C GLN A 21 -1.45 -4.04 -10.16
N PHE A 22 -2.27 -3.25 -10.85
CA PHE A 22 -3.72 -3.34 -10.79
C PHE A 22 -4.22 -3.82 -12.15
N GLU A 23 -4.74 -5.05 -12.23
CA GLU A 23 -5.38 -5.58 -13.45
C GLU A 23 -4.51 -5.41 -14.73
N SER A 24 -3.21 -5.77 -14.64
CA SER A 24 -2.19 -5.57 -15.70
C SER A 24 -1.82 -4.11 -16.03
N SER A 25 -2.33 -3.14 -15.28
CA SER A 25 -2.05 -1.71 -15.45
C SER A 25 -1.08 -1.19 -14.38
N ASN A 26 -0.11 -0.35 -14.80
CA ASN A 26 0.92 0.22 -13.92
C ASN A 26 0.49 1.53 -13.24
N GLU A 27 -0.75 1.99 -13.47
CA GLU A 27 -1.27 3.27 -12.99
C GLU A 27 -1.90 3.18 -11.59
N VAL A 28 -1.15 2.67 -10.63
CA VAL A 28 -1.59 2.47 -9.24
C VAL A 28 -2.10 3.76 -8.58
N GLY A 29 -1.49 4.90 -8.91
CA GLY A 29 -1.87 6.20 -8.36
C GLY A 29 -3.22 6.73 -8.83
N VAL A 30 -3.89 6.06 -9.78
CA VAL A 30 -5.27 6.35 -10.20
C VAL A 30 -6.28 5.63 -9.29
N PHE A 31 -5.91 4.48 -8.75
CA PHE A 31 -6.78 3.62 -7.94
C PHE A 31 -6.57 3.80 -6.44
N ALA A 32 -5.41 4.28 -6.00
CA ALA A 32 -5.10 4.52 -4.60
C ALA A 32 -4.64 5.95 -4.32
N LYS A 33 -5.00 6.43 -3.12
CA LYS A 33 -4.54 7.69 -2.54
C LYS A 33 -3.84 7.41 -1.23
N LEU A 34 -2.52 7.59 -1.22
CA LEU A 34 -1.70 7.52 -0.02
C LEU A 34 -1.51 8.93 0.54
N THR A 35 -1.96 9.16 1.77
CA THR A 35 -1.66 10.36 2.55
C THR A 35 -0.84 9.99 3.78
N ASN A 36 -0.41 11.00 4.55
CA ASN A 36 0.37 10.78 5.76
C ASN A 36 -0.42 10.01 6.86
N SER A 37 -1.75 10.11 6.85
CA SER A 37 -2.62 9.58 7.91
C SER A 37 -3.64 8.54 7.44
N TYR A 38 -3.98 8.48 6.16
CA TYR A 38 -4.93 7.49 5.63
C TYR A 38 -4.57 7.08 4.19
N CYS A 39 -4.93 5.84 3.85
CA CYS A 39 -4.85 5.34 2.49
C CYS A 39 -6.27 5.06 1.99
N LEU A 40 -6.67 5.65 0.87
CA LEU A 40 -7.92 5.31 0.20
C LEU A 40 -7.62 4.39 -0.97
N VAL A 41 -8.42 3.34 -1.11
CA VAL A 41 -8.30 2.39 -2.20
C VAL A 41 -9.66 2.21 -2.88
N ALA A 42 -9.64 2.18 -4.20
CA ALA A 42 -10.83 1.93 -4.99
C ALA A 42 -11.37 0.50 -4.77
N LEU A 43 -12.66 0.39 -4.52
CA LEU A 43 -13.35 -0.91 -4.49
C LEU A 43 -13.29 -1.56 -5.89
N GLY A 44 -12.99 -2.86 -5.90
CA GLY A 44 -12.91 -3.66 -7.13
C GLY A 44 -11.51 -3.85 -7.70
N GLY A 45 -10.46 -3.70 -6.88
CA GLY A 45 -9.11 -4.13 -7.24
C GLY A 45 -8.82 -5.61 -7.09
N SER A 46 -7.68 -6.02 -7.65
CA SER A 46 -7.15 -7.37 -7.44
C SER A 46 -6.71 -7.55 -5.99
N GLU A 47 -6.89 -8.75 -5.46
CA GLU A 47 -6.49 -9.16 -4.11
C GLU A 47 -5.01 -8.87 -3.84
N HIS A 48 -4.19 -9.02 -4.89
CA HIS A 48 -2.77 -8.70 -4.88
C HIS A 48 -2.47 -7.24 -4.50
N PHE A 49 -3.35 -6.31 -4.91
CA PHE A 49 -3.22 -4.90 -4.57
C PHE A 49 -3.51 -4.64 -3.09
N TYR A 50 -4.53 -5.29 -2.53
CA TYR A 50 -4.86 -5.14 -1.11
C TYR A 50 -3.79 -5.77 -0.22
N SER A 51 -3.30 -6.97 -0.55
CA SER A 51 -2.26 -7.64 0.24
C SER A 51 -0.94 -6.87 0.27
N THR A 52 -0.56 -6.21 -0.83
CA THR A 52 0.66 -5.38 -0.88
C THR A 52 0.53 -4.10 -0.07
N LEU A 53 -0.67 -3.49 -0.05
CA LEU A 53 -0.94 -2.34 0.80
C LEU A 53 -1.03 -2.70 2.28
N GLU A 54 -1.74 -3.76 2.63
CA GLU A 54 -1.85 -4.22 4.02
C GLU A 54 -0.49 -4.66 4.59
N ALA A 55 0.35 -5.34 3.80
CA ALA A 55 1.69 -5.74 4.24
C ALA A 55 2.58 -4.57 4.67
N GLU A 56 2.44 -3.42 4.01
CA GLU A 56 3.29 -2.25 4.27
C GLU A 56 2.63 -1.21 5.17
N LEU A 57 1.30 -1.05 5.10
CA LEU A 57 0.56 0.00 5.80
C LEU A 57 -0.12 -0.46 7.10
N ALA A 58 -0.34 -1.77 7.31
CA ALA A 58 -1.07 -2.28 8.48
C ALA A 58 -0.64 -1.73 9.86
N PRO A 59 0.65 -1.47 10.15
CA PRO A 59 1.05 -0.99 11.48
C PRO A 59 0.88 0.52 11.68
N HIS A 60 0.68 1.33 10.62
CA HIS A 60 0.74 2.79 10.73
C HIS A 60 -0.40 3.55 10.06
N ILE A 61 -0.98 3.05 8.96
CA ILE A 61 -1.94 3.81 8.15
C ILE A 61 -3.19 2.95 7.92
N PRO A 62 -4.39 3.42 8.33
CA PRO A 62 -5.64 2.74 8.00
C PRO A 62 -5.90 2.79 6.49
N VAL A 63 -6.20 1.62 5.92
CA VAL A 63 -6.60 1.46 4.52
C VAL A 63 -8.12 1.42 4.44
N VAL A 64 -8.71 2.37 3.71
CA VAL A 64 -10.16 2.52 3.56
C VAL A 64 -10.57 2.21 2.12
N HIS A 65 -11.45 1.25 1.97
CA HIS A 65 -12.03 0.88 0.68
C HIS A 65 -13.27 1.73 0.41
N ALA A 66 -13.22 2.55 -0.62
CA ALA A 66 -14.32 3.44 -0.98
C ALA A 66 -14.52 3.49 -2.49
N THR A 67 -15.60 4.11 -2.94
CA THR A 67 -15.80 4.58 -4.31
C THR A 67 -16.34 5.99 -4.25
N VAL A 68 -15.93 6.84 -5.19
CA VAL A 68 -16.34 8.24 -5.24
C VAL A 68 -17.14 8.42 -6.52
N GLY A 69 -18.44 8.74 -6.38
CA GLY A 69 -19.35 8.93 -7.51
C GLY A 69 -19.55 7.69 -8.39
N GLY A 70 -19.43 6.49 -7.82
CA GLY A 70 -19.54 5.22 -8.57
C GLY A 70 -18.34 4.92 -9.48
N THR A 71 -17.29 5.75 -9.43
CA THR A 71 -16.07 5.55 -10.21
C THR A 71 -14.97 4.89 -9.37
N ARG A 72 -14.11 4.11 -10.03
CA ARG A 72 -12.98 3.42 -9.41
C ARG A 72 -11.70 4.27 -9.36
N VAL A 73 -11.76 5.55 -9.73
CA VAL A 73 -10.59 6.43 -9.92
C VAL A 73 -10.38 7.43 -8.78
N ILE A 74 -10.24 6.94 -7.55
CA ILE A 74 -10.06 7.76 -6.33
C ILE A 74 -8.80 8.64 -6.40
N GLY A 75 -7.76 8.13 -7.05
CA GLY A 75 -6.49 8.79 -7.32
C GLY A 75 -6.58 10.13 -8.06
N ARG A 76 -7.65 10.34 -8.81
CA ARG A 76 -7.82 11.55 -9.65
C ARG A 76 -8.91 12.48 -9.15
N VAL A 77 -9.91 11.94 -8.46
CA VAL A 77 -11.06 12.72 -7.98
C VAL A 77 -10.86 13.30 -6.57
N CYS A 78 -9.93 12.73 -5.79
CA CYS A 78 -9.60 13.21 -4.45
C CYS A 78 -8.20 13.85 -4.44
N VAL A 79 -8.07 15.00 -3.78
CA VAL A 79 -6.80 15.67 -3.47
C VAL A 79 -6.38 15.41 -2.04
#